data_AF-A0A4R0TRA2-F1
#
_entry.id   AF-A0A4R0TRA2-F1
#
_cell.length_a   1.000
_cell.length_b   1.000
_cell.length_c   1.000
_cell.angle_alpha   90.00
_cell.angle_beta   90.00
_cell.angle_gamma   90.00
#
_symmetry.space_group_name_H-M   'P 1'
#
loop_
_entity.id
_entity.type
_entity.pdbx_description
1 polymer ?
#
loop_
_entity_poly.entity_id
_entity_poly.type
_entity_poly.pdbx_seq_one_letter_code
_entity_poly.pdbx_strand_id
1 'polypeptide(L)'
;MSWANKRRRTVQKLVTFTPDEWERVNSLHKKVNKYTTRYRSFTVFARKMLTDGEIRVTEIRPLTDPEPIAREIDRIGVNVNQIAHWANANEHITPAQVEEIRASFDRIERLLGDLFANKRTAGKDV
;
A
#
# COMPACT_ATOMS: atom_id res chain seq x y z
N MET A 1 26.43 15.08 26.99
CA MET A 1 24.99 15.40 27.06
C MET A 1 24.21 14.11 27.24
N SER A 2 23.47 13.98 28.35
CA SER A 2 22.74 12.75 28.69
C SER A 2 21.68 12.43 27.64
N TRP A 3 21.75 11.21 27.09
CA TRP A 3 20.76 10.61 26.18
C TRP A 3 19.31 10.68 26.73
N ALA A 4 19.14 10.91 28.03
CA ALA A 4 17.86 10.94 28.71
C ALA A 4 17.07 12.26 28.55
N ASN A 5 17.71 13.39 28.26
CA ASN A 5 16.99 14.68 28.28
C ASN A 5 16.00 14.78 27.11
N LYS A 6 14.70 14.84 27.42
CA LYS A 6 13.53 14.95 26.53
C LYS A 6 13.01 13.67 25.85
N ARG A 7 13.45 12.47 26.23
CA ARG A 7 12.91 11.21 25.66
C ARG A 7 11.84 10.60 26.57
N ARG A 8 10.71 10.18 25.97
CA ARG A 8 9.64 9.45 26.68
C ARG A 8 10.04 8.04 27.13
N ARG A 9 11.13 7.49 26.59
CA ARG A 9 11.61 6.13 26.87
C ARG A 9 13.05 6.20 27.35
N THR A 10 13.21 6.25 28.67
CA THR A 10 14.47 6.54 29.36
C THR A 10 15.24 5.28 29.77
N VAL A 11 14.58 4.12 29.81
CA VAL A 11 15.21 2.84 30.16
C VAL A 11 15.70 2.15 28.89
N GLN A 12 17.00 1.87 28.82
CA GLN A 12 17.64 1.09 27.78
C GLN A 12 18.02 -0.29 28.33
N LYS A 13 17.79 -1.32 27.53
CA LYS A 13 18.21 -2.70 27.81
C LYS A 13 19.05 -3.20 26.63
N LEU A 14 20.16 -3.86 26.94
CA LEU A 14 20.98 -4.55 25.95
C LEU A 14 20.51 -6.00 25.87
N VAL A 15 20.42 -6.51 24.64
CA VAL A 15 20.10 -7.91 24.35
C VAL A 15 21.15 -8.39 23.37
N THR A 16 21.78 -9.51 23.71
CA THR A 16 22.79 -10.16 22.88
C THR A 16 22.20 -11.43 22.28
N PHE A 17 22.61 -11.75 21.06
CA PHE A 17 22.16 -12.93 20.33
C PHE A 17 23.37 -13.69 19.83
N THR A 18 23.28 -15.01 19.81
CA THR A 18 24.12 -15.82 18.93
C THR A 18 23.78 -15.52 17.46
N PRO A 19 24.66 -15.85 16.50
CA PRO A 19 24.37 -15.65 15.08
C PRO A 19 23.03 -16.29 14.63
N ASP A 20 22.75 -17.52 15.07
CA ASP A 20 21.54 -18.25 14.70
C ASP A 20 20.26 -17.69 15.33
N GLU A 21 20.36 -17.15 16.54
CA GLU A 21 19.25 -16.42 17.16
C GLU A 21 18.97 -15.11 16.41
N TRP A 22 20.02 -14.39 16.04
CA TRP A 22 19.88 -13.15 15.28
C TRP A 22 19.29 -13.38 13.89
N GLU A 23 19.71 -14.43 13.19
CA GLU A 23 19.15 -14.87 11.90
C GLU A 23 17.62 -15.04 11.99
N ARG A 24 17.15 -15.77 13.00
CA ARG A 24 15.71 -16.02 13.23
C ARG A 24 14.96 -14.74 13.54
N VAL A 25 15.48 -13.90 14.43
CA VAL A 25 14.86 -12.62 14.83
C VAL A 25 14.81 -11.64 13.65
N ASN A 26 15.89 -11.53 12.89
CA ASN A 26 15.97 -10.67 11.72
C ASN A 26 15.03 -11.14 10.60
N SER A 27 14.92 -12.45 10.39
CA SER A 27 13.98 -13.04 9.43
C SER A 27 12.52 -12.72 9.81
N LEU A 28 12.17 -12.83 11.09
CA LEU A 28 10.85 -12.45 11.59
C LEU A 28 10.58 -10.95 11.40
N HIS A 29 11.56 -10.10 11.70
CA HIS A 29 11.46 -8.65 11.49
C HIS A 29 11.24 -8.29 10.02
N LYS A 30 12.01 -8.89 9.11
CA LYS A 30 11.85 -8.74 7.66
C LYS A 30 10.46 -9.19 7.21
N LYS A 31 9.96 -10.32 7.72
CA LYS A 31 8.62 -10.83 7.40
C LYS A 31 7.54 -9.82 7.80
N VAL A 32 7.58 -9.30 9.03
CA VAL A 32 6.62 -8.26 9.48
C VAL A 32 6.71 -7.01 8.61
N ASN A 33 7.92 -6.57 8.26
CA ASN A 33 8.13 -5.37 7.43
C ASN A 33 7.59 -5.50 6.00
N LYS A 34 7.43 -6.71 5.46
CA LYS A 34 6.79 -6.92 4.15
C LYS A 34 5.33 -6.45 4.14
N TYR A 35 4.66 -6.53 5.29
CA TYR A 35 3.23 -6.28 5.39
C TYR A 35 2.89 -4.94 6.04
N THR A 36 3.82 -4.33 6.79
CA THR A 36 3.57 -3.03 7.43
C THR A 36 4.85 -2.24 7.65
N THR A 37 4.78 -0.92 7.42
CA THR A 37 5.87 0.01 7.70
C THR A 37 5.96 0.39 9.18
N ARG A 38 4.95 0.06 9.99
CA ARG A 38 4.85 0.43 11.42
C ARG A 38 6.02 -0.10 12.26
N TYR A 39 6.55 -1.26 11.89
CA TYR A 39 7.62 -1.95 12.62
C TYR A 39 8.97 -1.91 11.90
N ARG A 40 9.14 -0.99 10.92
CA ARG A 40 10.36 -0.88 10.09
C ARG A 40 11.64 -0.80 10.91
N SER A 41 11.62 -0.06 12.02
CA SER A 41 12.73 -0.02 12.98
C SER A 41 12.74 -1.27 13.86
N PHE A 42 13.89 -1.94 13.94
CA PHE A 42 14.08 -3.08 14.83
C PHE A 42 13.73 -2.76 16.28
N THR A 43 14.03 -1.54 16.76
CA THR A 43 13.69 -1.11 18.13
C THR A 43 12.18 -1.04 18.37
N VAL A 44 11.38 -0.67 17.36
CA VAL A 44 9.91 -0.63 17.47
C VAL A 44 9.34 -2.05 17.42
N PHE A 45 9.86 -2.89 16.52
CA PHE A 45 9.55 -4.31 16.43
C PHE A 45 9.84 -5.05 17.74
N ALA A 46 11.07 -4.98 18.23
CA ALA A 46 11.52 -5.66 19.43
C ALA A 46 10.74 -5.19 20.66
N ARG A 47 10.48 -3.89 20.78
CA ARG A 47 9.64 -3.37 21.88
C ARG A 47 8.25 -3.97 21.85
N LYS A 48 7.60 -4.01 20.68
CA LYS A 48 6.24 -4.56 20.55
C LYS A 48 6.22 -6.05 20.89
N MET A 49 7.19 -6.82 20.40
CA MET A 49 7.34 -8.24 20.75
C MET A 49 7.53 -8.43 22.27
N LEU A 50 8.35 -7.59 22.92
CA LEU A 50 8.61 -7.68 24.36
C LEU A 50 7.44 -7.20 25.24
N THR A 51 6.59 -6.29 24.75
CA THR A 51 5.44 -5.78 25.53
C THR A 51 4.17 -6.59 25.33
N ASP A 52 3.92 -7.05 24.11
CA ASP A 52 2.65 -7.68 23.73
C ASP A 52 2.77 -9.19 23.52
N GLY A 53 3.99 -9.74 23.45
CA GLY A 53 4.26 -11.15 23.19
C GLY A 53 4.06 -11.58 21.72
N GLU A 54 3.22 -10.87 20.97
CA GLU A 54 2.97 -11.14 19.55
C GLU A 54 2.77 -9.86 18.72
N ILE A 55 3.06 -9.96 17.42
CA ILE A 55 2.68 -8.97 16.43
C ILE A 55 1.70 -9.63 15.46
N ARG A 56 0.42 -9.27 15.57
CA ARG A 56 -0.59 -9.67 14.59
C ARG A 56 -0.50 -8.75 13.39
N VAL A 57 -0.11 -9.31 12.25
CA VAL A 57 -0.17 -8.63 10.96
C VAL A 57 -1.26 -9.27 10.14
N THR A 58 -2.32 -8.51 9.87
CA THR A 58 -3.36 -8.93 8.94
C THR A 58 -2.95 -8.50 7.54
N GLU A 59 -2.68 -9.48 6.68
CA GLU A 59 -2.56 -9.23 5.25
C GLU A 59 -3.97 -9.00 4.70
N ILE A 60 -4.33 -7.74 4.44
CA ILE A 60 -5.51 -7.43 3.65
C ILE A 60 -5.11 -7.67 2.20
N ARG A 61 -5.26 -8.90 1.72
CA ARG A 61 -5.23 -9.15 0.29
C ARG A 61 -6.48 -8.51 -0.29
N PRO A 62 -6.38 -7.65 -1.32
CA PRO A 62 -7.57 -7.22 -2.02
C PRO A 62 -8.31 -8.47 -2.49
N LEU A 63 -9.62 -8.52 -2.26
CA LEU A 63 -10.50 -9.63 -2.64
C LEU A 63 -10.52 -9.90 -4.15
N THR A 64 -9.91 -9.01 -4.92
CA THR A 64 -9.80 -9.10 -6.38
C THR A 64 -8.40 -8.65 -6.78
N ASP A 65 -7.88 -9.25 -7.84
CA ASP A 65 -6.63 -8.84 -8.46
C ASP A 65 -6.71 -7.34 -8.85
N PRO A 66 -5.84 -6.47 -8.28
CA PRO A 66 -5.87 -5.04 -8.58
C PRO A 66 -5.26 -4.69 -9.95
N GLU A 67 -4.55 -5.63 -10.59
CA GLU A 67 -3.77 -5.38 -11.80
C GLU A 67 -4.60 -4.94 -13.02
N PRO A 68 -5.82 -5.45 -13.28
CA PRO A 68 -6.69 -4.92 -14.33
C PRO A 68 -7.13 -3.48 -14.08
N ILE A 69 -7.42 -3.11 -12.82
CA ILE A 69 -7.83 -1.74 -12.46
C ILE A 69 -6.64 -0.79 -12.61
N ALA A 70 -5.48 -1.19 -12.10
CA ALA A 70 -4.26 -0.38 -12.19
C ALA A 70 -3.87 -0.09 -13.65
N ARG A 71 -3.93 -1.10 -14.53
CA ARG A 71 -3.66 -0.91 -15.97
C ARG A 71 -4.61 0.08 -16.64
N GLU A 72 -5.90 0.05 -16.28
CA GLU A 72 -6.86 0.99 -16.87
C GLU A 72 -6.63 2.42 -16.34
N ILE A 73 -6.32 2.58 -15.05
CA ILE A 73 -5.92 3.86 -14.46
C ILE A 73 -4.68 4.43 -15.16
N ASP A 74 -3.66 3.60 -15.40
CA ASP A 74 -2.44 4.02 -16.11
C ASP A 74 -2.75 4.50 -17.53
N ARG A 75 -3.63 3.81 -18.25
CA ARG A 75 -4.07 4.21 -19.61
C ARG A 75 -4.76 5.57 -19.60
N ILE A 76 -5.62 5.84 -18.62
CA ILE A 76 -6.26 7.15 -18.46
C ILE A 76 -5.20 8.22 -18.14
N GLY A 77 -4.26 7.92 -17.24
CA GLY A 77 -3.16 8.83 -16.92
C GLY A 77 -2.39 9.26 -18.17
N VAL A 78 -2.08 8.31 -19.05
CA VAL A 78 -1.43 8.59 -20.34
C VAL A 78 -2.30 9.47 -21.24
N ASN A 79 -3.58 9.16 -21.42
CA ASN A 79 -4.50 9.95 -22.25
C ASN A 79 -4.67 11.39 -21.73
N VAL A 80 -4.85 11.55 -20.41
CA VAL A 80 -4.95 12.87 -19.76
C VAL A 80 -3.65 13.65 -19.96
N ASN A 81 -2.49 13.01 -19.82
CA ASN A 81 -1.20 13.66 -20.03
C ASN A 81 -1.01 14.12 -21.48
N GLN A 82 -1.45 13.32 -22.46
CA GLN A 82 -1.42 13.69 -23.88
C GLN A 82 -2.31 14.91 -24.16
N ILE A 83 -3.53 14.93 -23.60
CA ILE A 83 -4.45 16.06 -23.75
C ILE A 83 -3.90 17.31 -23.08
N ALA A 84 -3.29 17.18 -21.90
CA ALA A 84 -2.63 18.30 -21.22
C ALA A 84 -1.44 18.84 -22.04
N HIS A 85 -0.58 17.96 -22.58
CA HIS A 85 0.51 18.36 -23.47
C HIS A 85 -0.01 19.07 -24.73
N TRP A 86 -1.08 18.56 -25.33
CA TRP A 86 -1.65 19.14 -26.53
C TRP A 86 -2.33 20.49 -26.26
N ALA A 87 -3.05 20.62 -25.15
CA ALA A 87 -3.64 21.86 -24.68
C ALA A 87 -2.57 22.92 -24.38
N ASN A 88 -1.48 22.52 -23.73
CA ASN A 88 -0.34 23.41 -23.48
C ASN A 88 0.37 23.83 -24.77
N ALA A 89 0.41 22.96 -25.79
CA ALA A 89 1.08 23.25 -27.06
C ALA A 89 0.23 24.07 -28.04
N ASN A 90 -1.10 23.95 -27.98
CA ASN A 90 -2.02 24.56 -28.95
C ASN A 90 -2.97 25.60 -28.34
N GLU A 91 -2.92 25.83 -27.03
CA GLU A 91 -3.80 26.73 -26.25
C GLU A 91 -5.31 26.45 -26.38
N HIS A 92 -5.70 25.31 -26.95
CA HIS A 92 -7.10 24.90 -27.06
C HIS A 92 -7.26 23.41 -26.79
N ILE A 93 -8.49 23.01 -26.43
CA ILE A 93 -8.92 21.62 -26.24
C ILE A 93 -10.12 21.40 -27.16
N THR A 94 -10.15 20.26 -27.86
CA THR A 94 -11.27 19.90 -28.72
C THR A 94 -12.37 19.16 -27.95
N PRO A 95 -13.66 19.28 -28.34
CA PRO A 95 -14.74 18.50 -27.75
C PRO A 95 -14.52 16.98 -27.83
N ALA A 96 -13.88 16.50 -28.90
CA ALA A 96 -13.57 15.08 -29.09
C ALA A 96 -12.62 14.52 -28.01
N GLN A 97 -11.62 15.32 -27.60
CA GLN A 97 -10.68 14.94 -26.53
C GLN A 97 -11.37 14.86 -25.16
N VAL A 98 -12.34 15.75 -24.89
CA VAL A 98 -13.13 15.71 -23.66
C VAL A 98 -14.01 14.47 -23.62
N GLU A 99 -14.62 14.09 -24.76
CA GLU A 99 -15.43 12.88 -24.86
C GLU A 99 -14.59 11.60 -24.71
N GLU A 100 -13.34 11.58 -25.20
CA GLU A 100 -12.44 10.44 -25.00
C GLU A 100 -12.08 10.22 -23.52
N ILE A 101 -11.86 11.31 -22.77
CA ILE A 101 -11.63 11.24 -21.32
C ILE A 101 -12.90 10.71 -20.63
N ARG A 102 -14.07 11.27 -20.94
CA ARG A 102 -15.36 10.85 -20.36
C ARG A 102 -15.64 9.36 -20.60
N ALA A 103 -15.49 8.89 -21.83
CA ALA A 103 -15.66 7.48 -22.18
C ALA A 103 -14.69 6.56 -21.42
N SER A 104 -13.51 7.06 -21.05
CA SER A 104 -12.54 6.30 -20.25
C SER A 104 -12.93 6.24 -18.77
N PHE A 105 -13.48 7.32 -18.21
CA PHE A 105 -14.06 7.31 -16.86
C PHE A 105 -15.24 6.35 -16.75
N ASP A 106 -16.15 6.33 -17.74
CA ASP A 106 -17.30 5.41 -17.76
C ASP A 106 -16.85 3.93 -17.79
N ARG A 107 -15.72 3.63 -18.44
CA ARG A 107 -15.13 2.29 -18.44
C ARG A 107 -14.62 1.88 -17.06
N ILE A 108 -13.97 2.78 -16.33
CA ILE A 108 -13.54 2.50 -14.94
C ILE A 108 -14.74 2.29 -14.04
N GLU A 109 -15.79 3.12 -14.15
CA GLU A 109 -16.99 2.98 -13.34
C GLU A 109 -17.65 1.62 -13.56
N ARG A 110 -17.71 1.14 -14.81
CA ARG A 110 -18.20 -0.20 -15.14
C ARG A 110 -17.32 -1.31 -14.57
N LEU A 111 -16.00 -1.23 -14.74
CA LEU A 111 -15.06 -2.23 -14.20
C LEU A 111 -15.14 -2.31 -12.67
N LEU A 112 -15.24 -1.17 -11.98
CA LEU A 112 -15.47 -1.13 -10.54
C LEU A 112 -16.83 -1.75 -10.19
N GLY A 113 -17.89 -1.41 -10.92
CA GLY A 113 -19.22 -1.98 -10.77
C GLY A 113 -19.23 -3.51 -10.87
N ASP A 114 -18.60 -4.07 -11.91
CA ASP A 114 -18.49 -5.51 -12.14
C ASP A 114 -17.69 -6.21 -11.03
N LEU A 115 -16.61 -5.58 -10.58
CA LEU A 115 -15.78 -6.08 -9.49
C LEU A 115 -16.54 -6.13 -8.16
N PHE A 116 -17.36 -5.12 -7.87
CA PHE A 116 -18.21 -5.10 -6.68
C PHE A 116 -19.47 -5.97 -6.82
N ALA A 117 -19.97 -6.20 -8.03
CA ALA A 117 -21.11 -7.09 -8.30
C ALA A 117 -20.72 -8.57 -8.16
N ASN A 118 -19.57 -8.98 -8.68
CA ASN A 118 -19.01 -10.33 -8.50
C ASN A 118 -18.76 -10.68 -7.03
N LYS A 119 -18.60 -9.68 -6.16
CA LYS A 119 -18.49 -9.87 -4.71
C LYS A 119 -19.82 -10.25 -4.04
N ARG A 120 -20.98 -9.88 -4.62
CA ARG A 120 -22.32 -10.22 -4.07
C ARG A 120 -22.73 -11.65 -4.36
N THR A 121 -22.17 -12.27 -5.40
CA THR A 121 -22.40 -13.67 -5.76
C THR A 121 -21.47 -14.61 -4.98
N ALA A 122 -20.19 -14.27 -4.86
CA ALA A 122 -19.21 -15.09 -4.11
C ALA A 122 -19.46 -15.18 -2.59
N GLY A 123 -20.25 -14.27 -2.00
CA GLY A 123 -20.65 -14.30 -0.59
C GLY A 123 -21.93 -15.08 -0.29
N LYS A 124 -22.56 -15.71 -1.29
CA LYS A 124 -23.77 -16.54 -1.11
C LYS A 124 -23.49 -18.04 -1.02
N ASP A 125 -22.25 -18.46 -1.31
CA ASP A 125 -21.83 -19.87 -1.33
C ASP A 125 -21.04 -20.27 -0.07
N VAL A 126 -21.24 -19.57 1.07
CA VAL A 126 -20.69 -19.92 2.39
C VAL A 126 -21.80 -19.92 3.43
#